data_AF-A0A9D7FK40-F1
#
_entry.id   AF-A0A9D7FK40-F1
#
_cell.length_a   1.000
_cell.length_b   1.000
_cell.length_c   1.000
_cell.angle_alpha   90.00
_cell.angle_beta   90.00
_cell.angle_gamma   90.00
#
_symmetry.space_group_name_H-M   'P 1'
#
loop_
_entity.id
_entity.type
_entity.pdbx_description
1 polymer ?
#
loop_
_entity_poly.entity_id
_entity_poly.type
_entity_poly.pdbx_seq_one_letter_code
_entity_poly.pdbx_strand_id
1 'polypeptide(L)'
;MPNVPKSPGKSLLKTAIANASPGMQDTNFDIMGSLHPNIETPKKYVYKTPEVPDGPIVTFHHKEHTDLFGLKCVDCHRKESCARCHDPQSHPPHVRNDPHQDCEKCHDVADNCALCHVQEETKGFNHETRTGFPLKTFHQQLACAQCHKEGRPFKKLDPACQNCHGEGWIPKDFDHARAGVKLDETHQQADCKDCHTEGLGKPSTCSGCHDDGKAFPGSVPGAVVQPR
;
A
#
# COMPACT_ATOMS: atom_id res chain seq x y z
N MET A 1 33.96 -11.06 49.36
CA MET A 1 32.63 -10.54 49.00
C MET A 1 32.37 -9.26 49.77
N PRO A 2 32.35 -8.09 49.12
CA PRO A 2 31.63 -6.94 49.65
C PRO A 2 30.55 -6.45 48.67
N ASN A 3 29.47 -6.00 49.28
CA ASN A 3 28.17 -5.64 48.76
C ASN A 3 28.21 -4.22 48.16
N VAL A 4 27.70 -4.04 46.94
CA VAL A 4 27.55 -2.71 46.29
C VAL A 4 26.06 -2.32 46.32
N PRO A 5 25.69 -1.10 46.74
CA PRO A 5 24.31 -0.71 46.95
C PRO A 5 23.57 -0.39 45.64
N LYS A 6 22.30 -0.80 45.56
CA LYS A 6 21.34 -0.41 44.52
C LYS A 6 20.91 1.05 44.71
N SER A 7 21.06 1.85 43.67
CA SER A 7 20.46 3.19 43.56
C SER A 7 19.06 3.11 42.94
N PRO A 8 18.06 3.89 43.41
CA PRO A 8 16.70 3.87 42.87
C PRO A 8 16.47 5.02 41.87
N GLY A 9 16.10 4.67 40.64
CA GLY A 9 15.63 5.61 39.61
C GLY A 9 14.14 5.43 39.32
N LYS A 10 13.32 6.30 39.92
CA LYS A 10 11.97 6.74 39.46
C LYS A 10 12.04 7.13 37.95
N SER A 11 11.03 7.09 37.09
CA SER A 11 9.57 7.00 37.18
C SER A 11 9.00 7.19 35.76
N LEU A 12 7.85 6.58 35.46
CA LEU A 12 6.83 6.96 34.47
C LEU A 12 7.22 7.04 32.97
N LEU A 13 6.60 6.15 32.17
CA LEU A 13 5.60 6.57 31.17
C LEU A 13 4.78 5.34 30.75
N LYS A 14 3.52 5.29 31.17
CA LYS A 14 2.46 4.49 30.54
C LYS A 14 1.74 5.42 29.57
N THR A 15 1.93 5.27 28.26
CA THR A 15 0.92 5.69 27.28
C THR A 15 1.05 4.89 25.97
N ALA A 16 -0.06 4.24 25.63
CA ALA A 16 -0.61 3.88 24.32
C ALA A 16 0.32 3.68 23.10
N ILE A 17 0.20 2.49 22.52
CA ILE A 17 0.01 2.35 21.07
C ILE A 17 -1.01 1.22 20.84
N ALA A 18 -2.25 1.63 20.57
CA ALA A 18 -3.29 0.79 20.03
C ALA A 18 -3.29 0.95 18.50
N ASN A 19 -3.50 -0.17 17.80
CA ASN A 19 -3.91 -0.28 16.40
C ASN A 19 -2.89 0.16 15.33
N ALA A 20 -1.92 -0.72 15.06
CA ALA A 20 -1.35 -0.84 13.72
C ALA A 20 -2.14 -1.92 12.95
N SER A 21 -2.57 -1.59 11.73
CA SER A 21 -3.05 -2.55 10.72
C SER A 21 -2.03 -3.70 10.56
N PRO A 22 -2.43 -4.90 10.08
CA PRO A 22 -1.51 -6.00 9.81
C PRO A 22 -0.70 -5.71 8.53
N GLY A 23 0.05 -4.61 8.53
CA GLY A 23 1.30 -4.52 7.81
C GLY A 23 2.28 -5.44 8.53
N MET A 24 3.11 -6.12 7.74
CA MET A 24 4.16 -7.05 8.16
C MET A 24 4.61 -6.80 9.60
N GLN A 25 4.24 -7.69 10.53
CA GLN A 25 4.89 -7.71 11.82
C GLN A 25 6.33 -8.07 11.51
N ASP A 26 7.19 -7.06 11.49
CA ASP A 26 8.63 -7.19 11.37
C ASP A 26 9.14 -7.97 12.58
N THR A 27 8.98 -9.28 12.57
CA THR A 27 9.84 -10.17 13.32
C THR A 27 11.17 -10.22 12.56
N ASN A 28 11.83 -9.06 12.45
CA ASN A 28 13.16 -8.86 11.90
C ASN A 28 14.21 -9.47 12.84
N PHE A 29 13.98 -10.69 13.31
CA PHE A 29 14.99 -11.48 13.99
C PHE A 29 15.90 -12.06 12.91
N ASP A 30 17.16 -11.65 12.91
CA ASP A 30 18.21 -12.45 12.27
C ASP A 30 18.20 -13.88 12.85
N ILE A 31 18.90 -14.82 12.22
CA ILE A 31 19.20 -16.16 12.75
C ILE A 31 19.72 -16.10 14.20
N MET A 32 20.28 -14.94 14.60
CA MET A 32 20.81 -14.65 15.94
C MET A 32 19.87 -13.86 16.86
N GLY A 33 18.62 -13.58 16.49
CA GLY A 33 17.65 -12.88 17.33
C GLY A 33 17.87 -11.36 17.45
N SER A 34 18.71 -10.77 16.59
CA SER A 34 18.97 -9.33 16.55
C SER A 34 18.04 -8.62 15.57
N LEU A 35 17.47 -7.49 15.99
CA LEU A 35 16.70 -6.58 15.14
C LEU A 35 17.61 -6.01 14.05
N HIS A 36 17.33 -6.32 12.79
CA HIS A 36 17.98 -5.64 11.67
C HIS A 36 17.51 -4.17 11.60
N PRO A 37 18.42 -3.20 11.43
CA PRO A 37 18.04 -1.81 11.26
C PRO A 37 17.20 -1.62 9.99
N ASN A 38 16.23 -0.72 10.04
CA ASN A 38 15.42 -0.39 8.88
C ASN A 38 16.30 0.33 7.85
N ILE A 39 16.62 -0.35 6.75
CA ILE A 39 17.45 0.20 5.68
C ILE A 39 16.56 1.06 4.79
N GLU A 40 16.86 2.35 4.68
CA GLU A 40 16.13 3.24 3.77
C GLU A 40 16.50 2.90 2.32
N THR A 41 15.52 2.38 1.58
CA THR A 41 15.69 2.07 0.15
C THR A 41 15.45 3.31 -0.70
N PRO A 42 16.20 3.51 -1.79
CA PRO A 42 15.91 4.57 -2.74
C PRO A 42 14.52 4.40 -3.34
N LYS A 43 13.87 5.52 -3.70
CA LYS A 43 12.48 5.48 -4.20
C LYS A 43 12.38 4.80 -5.56
N LYS A 44 13.27 5.17 -6.47
CA LYS A 44 13.34 4.68 -7.85
C LYS A 44 14.75 4.79 -8.40
N TYR A 45 15.02 4.03 -9.46
CA TYR A 45 16.22 4.09 -10.27
C TYR A 45 15.85 4.23 -11.74
N VAL A 46 16.66 4.97 -12.49
CA VAL A 46 16.50 5.16 -13.93
C VAL A 46 17.73 4.61 -14.62
N TYR A 47 17.55 3.54 -15.39
CA TYR A 47 18.60 2.93 -16.19
C TYR A 47 18.62 3.55 -17.58
N LYS A 48 19.78 4.03 -18.00
CA LYS A 48 20.00 4.51 -19.36
C LYS A 48 20.41 3.33 -20.24
N THR A 49 19.88 3.25 -21.46
CA THR A 49 20.33 2.26 -22.45
C THR A 49 21.69 2.71 -23.00
N PRO A 50 22.81 2.03 -22.67
CA PRO A 50 24.14 2.55 -22.96
C PRO A 50 24.45 2.66 -24.47
N GLU A 51 23.76 1.87 -25.27
CA GLU A 51 24.05 1.66 -26.70
C GLU A 51 23.40 2.70 -27.62
N VAL A 52 22.51 3.53 -27.09
CA VAL A 52 21.72 4.49 -27.89
C VAL A 52 21.76 5.87 -27.22
N PRO A 53 22.44 6.88 -27.82
CA PRO A 53 22.36 8.26 -27.38
C PRO A 53 20.90 8.75 -27.41
N ASP A 54 20.45 9.37 -26.31
CA ASP A 54 19.04 9.75 -26.11
C ASP A 54 18.04 8.58 -26.33
N GLY A 55 18.53 7.35 -26.10
CA GLY A 55 17.74 6.13 -26.23
C GLY A 55 16.73 5.94 -25.11
N PRO A 56 15.85 4.93 -25.24
CA PRO A 56 14.85 4.65 -24.24
C PRO A 56 15.50 4.34 -22.89
N ILE A 57 14.82 4.74 -21.83
CA ILE A 57 15.21 4.50 -20.45
C ILE A 57 14.29 3.45 -19.83
N VAL A 58 14.76 2.82 -18.75
CA VAL A 58 13.96 1.92 -17.92
C VAL A 58 13.85 2.54 -16.53
N THR A 59 12.62 2.73 -16.06
CA THR A 59 12.35 3.21 -14.70
C THR A 59 12.00 2.04 -13.79
N PHE A 60 12.78 1.85 -12.75
CA PHE A 60 12.54 0.86 -11.71
C PHE A 60 12.07 1.56 -10.42
N HIS A 61 10.81 1.36 -10.04
CA HIS A 61 10.23 1.89 -8.81
C HIS A 61 10.56 0.97 -7.64
N HIS A 62 11.73 1.13 -7.05
CA HIS A 62 12.25 0.27 -5.99
C HIS A 62 11.34 0.21 -4.76
N LYS A 63 10.83 1.36 -4.28
CA LYS A 63 9.93 1.40 -3.12
C LYS A 63 8.60 0.68 -3.39
N GLU A 64 8.14 0.65 -4.63
CA GLU A 64 6.93 -0.11 -4.97
C GLU A 64 7.19 -1.61 -4.90
N HIS A 65 8.34 -2.07 -5.39
CA HIS A 65 8.71 -3.48 -5.33
C HIS A 65 8.86 -3.97 -3.88
N THR A 66 9.47 -3.18 -3.01
CA THR A 66 9.66 -3.55 -1.59
C THR A 66 8.40 -3.35 -0.76
N ASP A 67 7.73 -2.20 -0.88
CA ASP A 67 6.71 -1.81 0.10
C ASP A 67 5.30 -2.16 -0.37
N LEU A 68 5.02 -1.97 -1.67
CA LEU A 68 3.70 -2.26 -2.23
C LEU A 68 3.58 -3.74 -2.62
N PHE A 69 4.60 -4.25 -3.32
CA PHE A 69 4.68 -5.64 -3.73
C PHE A 69 5.40 -6.51 -2.71
N GLY A 70 5.87 -5.99 -1.57
CA GLY A 70 6.36 -6.83 -0.48
C GLY A 70 7.50 -7.79 -0.86
N LEU A 71 8.36 -7.42 -1.81
CA LEU A 71 9.56 -8.18 -2.15
C LEU A 71 10.62 -7.97 -1.07
N LYS A 72 11.29 -9.04 -0.68
CA LYS A 72 12.39 -9.00 0.28
C LYS A 72 13.68 -8.58 -0.42
N CYS A 73 14.61 -7.98 0.31
CA CYS A 73 15.90 -7.55 -0.22
C CYS A 73 16.63 -8.71 -0.94
N VAL A 74 16.60 -9.90 -0.32
CA VAL A 74 17.22 -11.12 -0.84
C VAL A 74 16.52 -11.69 -2.07
N ASP A 75 15.31 -11.23 -2.42
CA ASP A 75 14.63 -11.68 -3.63
C ASP A 75 15.35 -11.16 -4.88
N CYS A 76 16.00 -9.99 -4.81
CA CYS A 76 16.77 -9.39 -5.91
C CYS A 76 18.29 -9.36 -5.62
N HIS A 77 18.68 -8.97 -4.40
CA HIS A 77 20.09 -8.82 -4.00
C HIS A 77 20.70 -10.15 -3.52
N ARG A 78 20.74 -11.15 -4.41
CA ARG A 78 21.34 -12.47 -4.11
C ARG A 78 22.84 -12.48 -4.36
N LYS A 79 23.61 -13.08 -3.44
CA LYS A 79 25.08 -13.21 -3.54
C LYS A 79 25.81 -11.87 -3.61
N GLU A 80 25.19 -10.85 -3.02
CA GLU A 80 25.71 -9.50 -2.90
C GLU A 80 26.53 -9.35 -1.60
N SER A 81 27.52 -8.45 -1.57
CA SER A 81 28.33 -8.23 -0.36
C SER A 81 27.49 -7.62 0.77
N CYS A 82 27.72 -8.03 2.02
CA CYS A 82 27.04 -7.47 3.20
C CYS A 82 27.23 -5.95 3.30
N ALA A 83 28.40 -5.44 2.90
CA ALA A 83 28.71 -4.00 2.90
C ALA A 83 27.75 -3.20 2.01
N ARG A 84 27.15 -3.80 0.98
CA ARG A 84 26.21 -3.08 0.11
C ARG A 84 24.98 -2.56 0.83
N CYS A 85 24.56 -3.27 1.87
CA CYS A 85 23.40 -2.92 2.67
C CYS A 85 23.79 -2.18 3.95
N HIS A 86 25.01 -2.38 4.44
CA HIS A 86 25.48 -1.87 5.73
C HIS A 86 26.51 -0.73 5.63
N ASP A 87 26.98 -0.38 4.44
CA ASP A 87 27.84 0.75 4.17
C ASP A 87 27.15 1.72 3.18
N PRO A 88 26.44 2.74 3.69
CA PRO A 88 25.73 3.69 2.83
C PRO A 88 26.66 4.55 1.97
N GLN A 89 27.97 4.61 2.28
CA GLN A 89 28.95 5.40 1.53
C GLN A 89 29.57 4.60 0.38
N SER A 90 29.79 3.30 0.56
CA SER A 90 30.22 2.41 -0.52
C SER A 90 29.02 1.65 -1.08
N HIS A 91 28.28 2.27 -2.01
CA HIS A 91 27.34 1.54 -2.88
C HIS A 91 28.18 0.89 -3.99
N PRO A 92 28.66 -0.35 -3.82
CA PRO A 92 29.55 -0.98 -4.79
C PRO A 92 28.75 -1.29 -6.06
N PRO A 93 29.37 -1.57 -7.22
CA PRO A 93 28.65 -1.95 -8.43
C PRO A 93 27.98 -3.32 -8.27
N HIS A 94 26.77 -3.51 -8.81
CA HIS A 94 26.04 -4.78 -8.73
C HIS A 94 26.91 -5.96 -9.22
N VAL A 95 26.74 -7.14 -8.61
CA VAL A 95 27.46 -8.36 -9.04
C VAL A 95 27.01 -8.78 -10.46
N ARG A 96 25.81 -8.37 -10.88
CA ARG A 96 25.28 -8.60 -12.23
C ARG A 96 25.43 -7.34 -13.07
N ASN A 97 25.99 -7.52 -14.26
CA ASN A 97 26.17 -6.44 -15.23
C ASN A 97 24.94 -6.21 -16.11
N ASP A 98 24.09 -7.22 -16.26
CA ASP A 98 22.87 -7.15 -17.07
C ASP A 98 21.63 -7.03 -16.15
N PRO A 99 20.91 -5.89 -16.19
CA PRO A 99 19.68 -5.69 -15.43
C PRO A 99 18.58 -6.69 -15.77
N HIS A 100 18.56 -7.28 -16.97
CA HIS A 100 17.50 -8.23 -17.37
C HIS A 100 17.48 -9.47 -16.48
N GLN A 101 18.66 -9.94 -16.02
CA GLN A 101 18.78 -11.14 -15.21
C GLN A 101 18.00 -11.09 -13.89
N ASP A 102 17.69 -9.90 -13.39
CA ASP A 102 16.87 -9.73 -12.19
C ASP A 102 15.40 -9.48 -12.51
N CYS A 103 15.12 -8.72 -13.58
CA CYS A 103 13.76 -8.43 -14.02
C CYS A 103 13.05 -9.68 -14.58
N GLU A 104 13.73 -10.47 -15.41
CA GLU A 104 13.16 -11.59 -16.18
C GLU A 104 12.68 -12.75 -15.30
N LYS A 105 13.18 -12.82 -14.06
CA LYS A 105 12.76 -13.84 -13.09
C LYS A 105 11.28 -13.72 -12.73
N CYS A 106 10.72 -12.52 -12.87
CA CYS A 106 9.35 -12.19 -12.47
C CYS A 106 8.53 -11.57 -13.61
N HIS A 107 9.18 -10.82 -14.50
CA HIS A 107 8.56 -10.15 -15.64
C HIS A 107 8.90 -10.85 -16.94
N ASP A 108 7.94 -10.92 -17.86
CA ASP A 108 8.21 -11.39 -19.20
C ASP A 108 8.94 -10.29 -20.00
N VAL A 109 10.23 -10.52 -20.27
CA VAL A 109 11.10 -9.61 -21.01
C VAL A 109 11.42 -10.10 -22.42
N ALA A 110 10.90 -11.27 -22.83
CA ALA A 110 11.35 -11.94 -24.05
C ALA A 110 11.05 -11.14 -25.32
N ASP A 111 9.81 -10.66 -25.46
CA ASP A 111 9.35 -9.95 -26.67
C ASP A 111 8.67 -8.61 -26.37
N ASN A 112 8.68 -8.17 -25.11
CA ASN A 112 7.89 -7.03 -24.63
C ASN A 112 8.76 -5.81 -24.26
N CYS A 113 9.81 -5.54 -25.04
CA CYS A 113 10.82 -4.51 -24.74
C CYS A 113 10.20 -3.13 -24.45
N ALA A 114 9.18 -2.75 -25.23
CA ALA A 114 8.52 -1.45 -25.13
C ALA A 114 7.70 -1.24 -23.84
N LEU A 115 7.44 -2.29 -23.05
CA LEU A 115 6.80 -2.15 -21.74
C LEU A 115 7.73 -1.54 -20.69
N CYS A 116 9.04 -1.71 -20.88
CA CYS A 116 10.07 -1.25 -19.96
C CYS A 116 10.92 -0.13 -20.56
N HIS A 117 11.31 -0.25 -21.84
CA HIS A 117 12.11 0.72 -22.56
C HIS A 117 11.22 1.79 -23.21
N VAL A 118 11.12 2.94 -22.55
CA VAL A 118 10.31 4.08 -22.98
C VAL A 118 11.14 5.37 -22.99
N GLN A 119 10.68 6.40 -23.69
CA GLN A 119 11.43 7.66 -23.84
C GLN A 119 11.43 8.54 -22.58
N GLU A 120 10.50 8.29 -21.66
CA GLU A 120 10.33 9.07 -20.44
C GLU A 120 10.13 8.15 -19.24
N GLU A 121 10.31 8.69 -18.04
CA GLU A 121 10.16 7.88 -16.84
C GLU A 121 8.74 7.33 -16.71
N THR A 122 8.62 6.04 -16.41
CA THR A 122 7.30 5.44 -16.21
C THR A 122 6.68 5.93 -14.91
N LYS A 123 5.36 6.07 -14.90
CA LYS A 123 4.61 6.27 -13.66
C LYS A 123 4.62 4.99 -12.85
N GLY A 124 4.52 5.17 -11.53
CA GLY A 124 4.35 4.09 -10.57
C GLY A 124 3.10 3.23 -10.82
N PHE A 125 2.99 2.13 -10.09
CA PHE A 125 1.83 1.24 -10.16
C PHE A 125 0.54 1.98 -9.78
N ASN A 126 -0.47 1.84 -10.65
CA ASN A 126 -1.82 2.27 -10.37
C ASN A 126 -2.78 1.16 -10.78
N HIS A 127 -3.60 0.69 -9.85
CA HIS A 127 -4.48 -0.46 -10.07
C HIS A 127 -5.53 -0.19 -11.17
N GLU A 128 -6.07 1.03 -11.23
CA GLU A 128 -7.06 1.44 -12.24
C GLU A 128 -6.47 1.43 -13.64
N THR A 129 -5.32 2.10 -13.85
CA THR A 129 -4.73 2.19 -15.18
C THR A 129 -4.18 0.86 -15.69
N ARG A 130 -3.81 -0.05 -14.77
CA ARG A 130 -3.27 -1.38 -15.11
C ARG A 130 -4.35 -2.44 -15.31
N THR A 131 -5.48 -2.36 -14.61
CA THR A 131 -6.49 -3.43 -14.59
C THR A 131 -7.90 -2.98 -15.02
N GLY A 132 -8.14 -1.67 -15.09
CA GLY A 132 -9.47 -1.08 -15.26
C GLY A 132 -10.31 -1.05 -13.98
N PHE A 133 -9.79 -1.54 -12.85
CA PHE A 133 -10.51 -1.56 -11.57
C PHE A 133 -9.97 -0.48 -10.62
N PRO A 134 -10.69 0.64 -10.42
CA PRO A 134 -10.29 1.64 -9.43
C PRO A 134 -10.53 1.13 -8.03
N LEU A 135 -9.45 1.00 -7.25
CA LEU A 135 -9.56 0.87 -5.80
C LEU A 135 -10.11 2.22 -5.30
N LYS A 136 -11.40 2.25 -4.94
CA LYS A 136 -12.06 3.42 -4.34
C LYS A 136 -11.69 3.55 -2.86
N THR A 137 -12.06 4.66 -2.22
CA THR A 137 -11.72 5.04 -0.83
C THR A 137 -11.55 3.87 0.16
N PHE A 138 -12.56 2.98 0.27
CA PHE A 138 -12.53 1.86 1.22
C PHE A 138 -11.74 0.63 0.76
N HIS A 139 -11.45 0.51 -0.54
CA HIS A 139 -10.65 -0.58 -1.10
C HIS A 139 -9.16 -0.21 -1.22
N GLN A 140 -8.82 1.09 -1.25
CA GLN A 140 -7.43 1.57 -1.40
C GLN A 140 -6.51 1.14 -0.25
N GLN A 141 -7.06 0.99 0.94
CA GLN A 141 -6.30 0.64 2.14
C GLN A 141 -6.21 -0.89 2.35
N LEU A 142 -6.85 -1.68 1.51
CA LEU A 142 -6.82 -3.13 1.62
C LEU A 142 -5.46 -3.67 1.17
N ALA A 143 -4.91 -4.61 1.95
CA ALA A 143 -3.77 -5.38 1.50
C ALA A 143 -4.13 -6.19 0.25
N CYS A 144 -3.20 -6.34 -0.70
CA CYS A 144 -3.43 -7.04 -1.96
C CYS A 144 -4.03 -8.45 -1.76
N ALA A 145 -3.58 -9.14 -0.71
CA ALA A 145 -4.02 -10.49 -0.35
C ALA A 145 -5.50 -10.60 0.06
N GLN A 146 -6.15 -9.48 0.40
CA GLN A 146 -7.58 -9.47 0.72
C GLN A 146 -8.44 -9.90 -0.49
N CYS A 147 -8.00 -9.54 -1.69
CA CYS A 147 -8.63 -9.96 -2.94
C CYS A 147 -7.79 -11.05 -3.64
N HIS A 148 -6.48 -10.86 -3.77
CA HIS A 148 -5.57 -11.79 -4.43
C HIS A 148 -5.06 -12.87 -3.48
N LYS A 149 -5.97 -13.79 -3.09
CA LYS A 149 -5.70 -14.85 -2.12
C LYS A 149 -4.58 -15.80 -2.54
N GLU A 150 -4.41 -16.01 -3.85
CA GLU A 150 -3.34 -16.87 -4.39
C GLU A 150 -1.95 -16.21 -4.36
N GLY A 151 -1.88 -14.90 -4.07
CA GLY A 151 -0.62 -14.17 -4.04
C GLY A 151 -0.03 -13.93 -5.42
N ARG A 152 1.31 -13.96 -5.51
CA ARG A 152 2.08 -13.66 -6.72
C ARG A 152 2.43 -14.94 -7.49
N PRO A 153 2.41 -14.94 -8.84
CA PRO A 153 2.00 -13.83 -9.71
C PRO A 153 0.49 -13.55 -9.60
N PHE A 154 0.12 -12.27 -9.59
CA PHE A 154 -1.28 -11.89 -9.45
C PHE A 154 -2.07 -12.24 -10.70
N LYS A 155 -3.17 -12.96 -10.51
CA LYS A 155 -4.12 -13.28 -11.58
C LYS A 155 -5.24 -12.25 -11.61
N LYS A 156 -5.80 -12.03 -12.82
CA LYS A 156 -7.01 -11.24 -12.99
C LYS A 156 -8.16 -11.91 -12.25
N LEU A 157 -8.86 -11.12 -11.44
CA LEU A 157 -10.08 -11.53 -10.75
C LEU A 157 -11.30 -10.97 -11.47
N ASP A 158 -12.45 -11.61 -11.28
CA ASP A 158 -13.73 -11.05 -11.67
C ASP A 158 -14.14 -9.97 -10.65
N PRO A 159 -14.30 -8.70 -11.06
CA PRO A 159 -14.54 -7.57 -10.17
C PRO A 159 -15.97 -7.51 -9.60
N ALA A 160 -16.83 -8.48 -9.91
CA ALA A 160 -18.19 -8.50 -9.36
C ALA A 160 -18.16 -8.56 -7.82
N CYS A 161 -19.00 -7.73 -7.18
CA CYS A 161 -18.91 -7.45 -5.74
C CYS A 161 -18.98 -8.72 -4.88
N GLN A 162 -19.82 -9.66 -5.28
CA GLN A 162 -20.03 -10.94 -4.59
C GLN A 162 -18.79 -11.84 -4.55
N ASN A 163 -17.84 -11.66 -5.48
CA ASN A 163 -16.63 -12.48 -5.52
C ASN A 163 -15.68 -12.20 -4.35
N CYS A 164 -15.78 -11.00 -3.76
CA CYS A 164 -15.02 -10.62 -2.57
C CYS A 164 -15.90 -10.53 -1.32
N HIS A 165 -17.13 -10.02 -1.45
CA HIS A 165 -18.02 -9.78 -0.30
C HIS A 165 -18.97 -10.94 0.02
N GLY A 166 -19.03 -11.98 -0.81
CA GLY A 166 -19.91 -13.14 -0.65
C GLY A 166 -21.19 -13.04 -1.47
N GLU A 167 -21.84 -14.19 -1.64
CA GLU A 167 -23.07 -14.30 -2.42
C GLU A 167 -24.18 -13.41 -1.85
N GLY A 168 -24.89 -12.72 -2.75
CA GLY A 168 -26.00 -11.83 -2.38
C GLY A 168 -25.59 -10.45 -1.88
N TRP A 169 -24.29 -10.16 -1.68
CA TRP A 169 -23.86 -8.83 -1.29
C TRP A 169 -24.13 -7.82 -2.40
N ILE A 170 -24.83 -6.74 -2.04
CA ILE A 170 -25.08 -5.60 -2.91
C ILE A 170 -24.80 -4.29 -2.16
N PRO A 171 -24.59 -3.16 -2.87
CA PRO A 171 -24.21 -1.90 -2.22
C PRO A 171 -25.13 -1.43 -1.09
N LYS A 172 -26.41 -1.83 -1.08
CA LYS A 172 -27.33 -1.54 0.04
C LYS A 172 -26.91 -2.19 1.37
N ASP A 173 -26.09 -3.23 1.33
CA ASP A 173 -25.60 -3.93 2.52
C ASP A 173 -24.35 -3.26 3.11
N PHE A 174 -23.91 -2.14 2.53
CA PHE A 174 -22.79 -1.37 3.05
C PHE A 174 -23.13 -0.68 4.38
N ASP A 175 -22.33 -0.95 5.40
CA ASP A 175 -22.43 -0.30 6.71
C ASP A 175 -21.71 1.06 6.71
N HIS A 176 -22.48 2.15 6.73
CA HIS A 176 -21.97 3.52 6.78
C HIS A 176 -21.17 3.82 8.04
N ALA A 177 -21.26 3.01 9.11
CA ALA A 177 -20.38 3.14 10.27
C ALA A 177 -18.90 2.98 9.87
N ARG A 178 -18.60 2.23 8.81
CA ARG A 178 -17.25 2.13 8.22
C ARG A 178 -16.76 3.46 7.63
N ALA A 179 -17.68 4.32 7.21
CA ALA A 179 -17.39 5.69 6.78
C ALA A 179 -17.34 6.70 7.94
N GLY A 180 -17.53 6.24 9.19
CA GLY A 180 -17.49 7.07 10.39
C GLY A 180 -18.83 7.74 10.75
N VAL A 181 -19.92 7.39 10.07
CA VAL A 181 -21.26 7.88 10.41
C VAL A 181 -22.24 6.73 10.41
N LYS A 182 -22.86 6.46 11.56
CA LYS A 182 -24.03 5.58 11.60
C LYS A 182 -25.25 6.43 11.26
N LEU A 183 -25.81 6.23 10.08
CA LEU A 183 -26.96 6.98 9.61
C LEU A 183 -28.15 6.85 10.58
N ASP A 184 -28.97 7.89 10.73
CA ASP A 184 -30.23 7.82 11.47
C ASP A 184 -31.35 7.15 10.65
N GLU A 185 -32.50 6.89 11.29
CA GLU A 185 -33.63 6.21 10.63
C GLU A 185 -34.13 6.94 9.38
N THR A 186 -34.05 8.27 9.35
CA THR A 186 -34.49 9.07 8.21
C THR A 186 -33.53 8.94 7.04
N HIS A 187 -32.23 9.11 7.27
CA HIS A 187 -31.23 9.07 6.20
C HIS A 187 -30.94 7.65 5.69
N GLN A 188 -31.17 6.62 6.50
CA GLN A 188 -31.10 5.22 6.05
C GLN A 188 -32.18 4.87 5.01
N GLN A 189 -33.27 5.61 4.94
CA GLN A 189 -34.36 5.38 3.99
C GLN A 189 -34.15 6.08 2.64
N ALA A 190 -33.17 6.97 2.53
CA ALA A 190 -32.89 7.68 1.29
C ALA A 190 -32.30 6.74 0.23
N ASP A 191 -32.60 6.99 -1.04
CA ASP A 191 -31.95 6.26 -2.12
C ASP A 191 -30.46 6.59 -2.14
N CYS A 192 -29.61 5.60 -2.43
CA CYS A 192 -28.15 5.79 -2.42
C CYS A 192 -27.71 6.95 -3.33
N LYS A 193 -28.38 7.12 -4.48
CA LYS A 193 -28.09 8.15 -5.48
C LYS A 193 -28.42 9.58 -5.02
N ASP A 194 -29.31 9.72 -4.05
CA ASP A 194 -29.74 11.04 -3.56
C ASP A 194 -28.62 11.70 -2.76
N CYS A 195 -27.82 10.89 -2.05
CA CYS A 195 -26.60 11.35 -1.38
C CYS A 195 -25.35 11.19 -2.25
N HIS A 196 -25.17 10.05 -2.91
CA HIS A 196 -23.98 9.76 -3.72
C HIS A 196 -24.14 10.22 -5.18
N THR A 197 -24.41 11.51 -5.36
CA THR A 197 -24.65 12.13 -6.67
C THR A 197 -23.43 12.09 -7.60
N GLU A 198 -22.21 12.09 -7.04
CA GLU A 198 -20.97 11.91 -7.81
C GLU A 198 -20.43 10.48 -7.80
N GLY A 199 -21.21 9.52 -7.29
CA GLY A 199 -20.85 8.12 -7.17
C GLY A 199 -20.40 7.70 -5.76
N LEU A 200 -20.45 6.38 -5.52
CA LEU A 200 -20.14 5.77 -4.23
C LEU A 200 -18.68 6.03 -3.79
N GLY A 201 -18.51 6.41 -2.52
CA GLY A 201 -17.21 6.66 -1.89
C GLY A 201 -16.75 8.11 -1.94
N LYS A 202 -17.50 9.00 -2.59
CA LYS A 202 -17.33 10.46 -2.49
C LYS A 202 -18.26 11.04 -1.42
N PRO A 203 -17.81 12.06 -0.66
CA PRO A 203 -18.68 12.77 0.29
C PRO A 203 -19.88 13.41 -0.44
N SER A 204 -21.04 13.39 0.20
CA SER A 204 -22.21 14.16 -0.26
C SER A 204 -22.18 15.59 0.28
N THR A 205 -22.99 16.47 -0.31
CA THR A 205 -23.16 17.84 0.17
C THR A 205 -24.51 17.99 0.87
N CYS A 206 -24.50 18.56 2.08
CA CYS A 206 -25.72 18.76 2.87
C CYS A 206 -26.67 19.77 2.21
N SER A 207 -26.11 20.82 1.61
CA SER A 207 -26.86 21.90 0.97
C SER A 207 -27.70 21.47 -0.24
N GLY A 208 -27.46 20.27 -0.78
CA GLY A 208 -28.30 19.71 -1.84
C GLY A 208 -29.70 19.33 -1.36
N CYS A 209 -29.89 19.10 -0.06
CA CYS A 209 -31.17 18.68 0.53
C CYS A 209 -31.61 19.56 1.72
N HIS A 210 -30.67 20.23 2.39
CA HIS A 210 -30.94 21.04 3.58
C HIS A 210 -30.73 22.53 3.31
N ASP A 211 -31.72 23.34 3.66
CA ASP A 211 -31.70 24.82 3.61
C ASP A 211 -31.53 25.46 5.01
N ASP A 212 -31.56 24.65 6.07
CA ASP A 212 -31.42 25.06 7.47
C ASP A 212 -29.95 25.19 7.94
N GLY A 213 -29.02 25.24 6.99
CA GLY A 213 -27.60 25.45 7.26
C GLY A 213 -26.86 24.25 7.87
N LYS A 214 -27.45 23.04 7.83
CA LYS A 214 -26.73 21.83 8.25
C LYS A 214 -25.46 21.63 7.43
N ALA A 215 -24.34 21.44 8.12
CA ALA A 215 -23.05 21.20 7.49
C ALA A 215 -22.14 20.34 8.38
N PHE A 216 -21.29 19.53 7.76
CA PHE A 216 -20.19 18.85 8.45
C PHE A 216 -19.13 19.87 8.91
N PRO A 217 -18.53 19.72 10.10
CA PRO A 217 -18.72 18.66 11.09
C PRO A 217 -19.83 18.93 12.12
N GLY A 218 -20.47 20.11 12.09
CA GLY A 218 -21.43 20.53 13.12
C GLY A 218 -22.77 19.77 13.11
N SER A 219 -23.14 19.17 11.98
CA SER A 219 -24.31 18.31 11.83
C SER A 219 -24.00 17.18 10.86
N VAL A 220 -24.29 15.95 11.28
CA VAL A 220 -24.15 14.74 10.47
C VAL A 220 -25.50 14.03 10.36
N PRO A 221 -25.75 13.27 9.28
CA PRO A 221 -27.00 12.53 9.07
C PRO A 221 -27.10 11.28 9.97
N GLY A 222 -26.86 11.44 11.28
CA GLY A 222 -26.84 10.36 12.26
C GLY A 222 -25.84 10.58 13.39
N ALA A 223 -25.17 9.52 13.83
CA ALA A 223 -24.16 9.58 14.89
C ALA A 223 -22.75 9.41 14.32
N VAL A 224 -21.82 10.29 14.72
CA VAL A 224 -20.40 10.11 14.43
C VAL A 224 -19.89 8.89 15.20
N VAL A 225 -19.28 7.97 14.49
CA VAL A 225 -18.67 6.76 15.04
C VAL A 225 -17.24 6.65 14.58
N GLN A 226 -16.39 5.99 15.36
CA GLN A 226 -15.04 5.67 14.91
C GLN A 226 -15.15 4.65 13.77
N PRO A 227 -14.57 4.93 12.58
CA PRO A 227 -14.48 3.95 11.51
C PRO A 227 -13.83 2.66 12.03
N ARG A 228 -14.40 1.51 11.68
CA ARG A 228 -13.88 0.18 12.04
C ARG A 228 -13.36 -0.55 10.81
#